data_AF-A0A0V0GDB2-F1
#
_entry.id   AF-A0A0V0GDB2-F1
#
_cell.length_a   1.000
_cell.length_b   1.000
_cell.length_c   1.000
_cell.angle_alpha   90.00
_cell.angle_beta   90.00
_cell.angle_gamma   90.00
#
_symmetry.space_group_name_H-M   'P 1'
#
loop_
_entity.id
_entity.type
_entity.pdbx_description
1 polymer ?
#
loop_
_entity_poly.entity_id
_entity_poly.type
_entity_poly.pdbx_seq_one_letter_code
_entity_poly.pdbx_strand_id
1 'polypeptide(L)'
;MYKPTKIKSITEVEDLSFLMQLNSEELHSILIDFSKLEELVKGVKQYKEIEKQKELLLVSNRSLAEFNLNKEPILLTAKNQLLELNEICVNLYKAVEGKYSATTSSKSLNKFESRLSLVQMAAQEMEEESEALAESFLSGSNEIEYFLERFMQKRKLMHLRKIKADKMKEIMNEKLNIGRVNAYLPCPQVHPDPTLQPYRLHMYSAGAMNHPY
;
A
#
# COMPACT_ATOMS: atom_id res chain seq x y z
N MET A 1 18.08 11.31 22.96
CA MET A 1 18.68 12.64 23.26
C MET A 1 20.19 12.49 23.22
N TYR A 2 20.82 12.72 22.06
CA TYR A 2 22.27 12.89 22.00
C TYR A 2 22.53 14.36 22.36
N LYS A 3 23.11 14.63 23.53
CA LYS A 3 23.60 15.97 23.83
C LYS A 3 24.98 16.09 23.19
N PRO A 4 25.21 17.04 22.27
CA PRO A 4 26.54 17.28 21.75
C PRO A 4 27.43 17.70 22.91
N THR A 5 28.41 16.87 23.27
CA THR A 5 29.47 17.25 24.20
C THR A 5 30.28 18.31 23.45
N LYS A 6 30.15 19.58 23.87
CA LYS A 6 31.05 20.65 23.42
C LYS A 6 32.46 20.21 23.79
N ILE A 7 33.22 19.72 22.81
CA ILE A 7 34.67 19.58 22.94
C ILE A 7 35.14 21.01 23.15
N LYS A 8 35.60 21.33 24.37
CA LYS A 8 36.22 22.63 24.64
C LYS A 8 37.31 22.83 23.60
N SER A 9 37.29 23.95 22.90
CA SER A 9 38.30 24.30 21.92
C SER A 9 39.69 24.24 22.59
N ILE A 10 40.69 23.80 21.83
CA ILE A 10 42.11 23.64 22.23
C ILE A 10 42.72 24.94 22.82
N THR A 11 42.00 26.06 22.73
CA THR A 11 42.38 27.39 23.22
C THR A 11 42.34 27.57 24.75
N GLU A 12 41.80 26.63 25.53
CA GLU A 12 41.71 26.72 27.01
C GLU A 12 42.64 25.71 27.72
N VAL A 13 43.89 25.51 27.26
CA VAL A 13 44.91 24.83 28.08
C VAL A 13 45.40 25.81 29.15
N GLU A 14 44.59 25.98 30.19
CA GLU A 14 44.80 26.99 31.24
C GLU A 14 45.87 26.61 32.28
N ASP A 15 46.46 25.41 32.21
CA ASP A 15 47.37 24.94 33.26
C ASP A 15 48.72 24.45 32.71
N LEU A 16 49.48 25.38 32.13
CA LEU A 16 50.92 25.24 31.84
C LEU A 16 51.80 25.74 33.00
N SER A 17 51.22 25.93 34.19
CA SER A 17 51.88 26.43 35.40
C SER A 17 53.14 25.63 35.78
N PHE A 18 53.20 24.35 35.38
CA PHE A 18 54.36 23.49 35.57
C PHE A 18 55.60 23.96 34.79
N LEU A 19 55.45 24.70 33.68
CA LEU A 19 56.57 25.25 32.92
C LEU A 19 57.30 26.37 33.68
N MET A 20 56.62 27.05 34.61
CA MET A 20 57.24 28.10 35.45
C MET A 20 58.11 27.53 36.56
N GLN A 21 58.04 26.22 36.81
CA GLN A 21 58.82 25.53 37.86
C GLN A 21 60.10 24.88 37.33
N LEU A 22 60.33 24.91 36.01
CA LEU A 22 61.48 24.29 35.35
C LEU A 22 62.68 25.26 35.24
N ASN A 23 63.89 24.73 35.31
CA ASN A 23 65.12 25.53 35.22
C ASN A 23 65.49 25.86 33.76
N SER A 24 66.35 26.86 33.53
CA SER A 24 66.72 27.35 32.19
C SER A 24 67.27 26.25 31.27
N GLU A 25 68.08 25.34 31.81
CA GLU A 25 68.64 24.19 31.06
C GLU A 25 67.56 23.16 30.68
N GLU A 26 66.58 22.93 31.56
CA GLU A 26 65.46 22.01 31.32
C GLU A 26 64.54 22.58 30.24
N LEU A 27 64.23 23.88 30.31
CA LEU A 27 63.47 24.59 29.28
C LEU A 27 64.18 24.54 27.92
N HIS A 28 65.50 24.74 27.91
CA HIS A 28 66.30 24.67 26.68
C HIS A 28 66.33 23.25 26.11
N SER A 29 66.31 22.23 26.97
CA SER A 29 66.24 20.82 26.56
C SER A 29 64.89 20.44 25.97
N ILE A 30 63.80 21.03 26.46
CA ILE A 30 62.43 20.87 25.93
C ILE A 30 62.28 21.59 24.59
N LEU A 31 62.95 22.72 24.41
CA LEU A 31 62.96 23.48 23.16
C LEU A 31 63.71 22.73 22.05
N ILE A 32 64.76 21.97 22.42
CA ILE A 32 65.53 21.13 21.50
C ILE A 32 64.81 19.81 21.19
N ASP A 33 64.07 19.24 22.15
CA ASP A 33 63.34 17.97 22.00
C ASP A 33 61.87 18.11 22.37
N PHE A 34 61.04 18.28 21.34
CA PHE A 34 59.60 18.47 21.48
C PHE A 34 58.88 17.22 22.03
N SER A 35 59.48 16.02 21.94
CA SER A 35 58.89 14.81 22.50
C SER A 35 58.79 14.85 24.03
N LYS A 36 59.72 15.56 24.69
CA LYS A 36 59.68 15.80 26.15
C LYS A 36 58.52 16.72 26.53
N LEU A 37 58.25 17.74 25.71
CA LEU A 37 57.08 18.60 25.90
C LEU A 37 55.80 17.77 25.80
N GLU A 38 55.70 16.89 24.80
CA GLU A 38 54.53 16.04 24.58
C GLU A 38 54.29 15.09 25.77
N GLU A 39 55.34 14.52 26.35
CA GLU A 39 55.26 13.66 27.53
C GLU A 39 54.80 14.43 28.78
N LEU A 40 55.31 15.65 28.99
CA LEU A 40 54.86 16.54 30.07
C LEU A 40 53.39 16.95 29.89
N VAL A 41 52.97 17.26 28.66
CA VAL A 41 51.58 17.60 28.33
C VAL A 41 50.64 16.41 28.53
N LYS A 42 51.07 15.19 28.24
CA LYS A 42 50.32 13.95 28.57
C LYS A 42 50.10 13.79 30.08
N GLY A 43 50.97 14.39 30.90
CA GLY A 43 50.85 14.43 32.35
C GLY A 43 49.76 15.36 32.88
N VAL A 44 49.37 16.38 32.11
CA VAL A 44 48.43 17.44 32.51
C VAL A 44 47.04 16.85 32.76
N LYS A 45 46.41 17.25 33.87
CA LYS A 45 45.09 16.75 34.29
C LYS A 45 44.02 16.93 33.21
N GLN A 46 44.04 18.07 32.52
CA GLN A 46 43.12 18.38 31.42
C GLN A 46 43.29 17.42 30.24
N TYR A 47 44.54 17.10 29.86
CA TYR A 47 44.81 16.13 28.78
C TYR A 47 44.31 14.73 29.15
N LYS A 48 44.58 14.26 30.37
CA LYS A 48 44.11 12.96 30.85
C LYS A 48 42.59 12.85 30.90
N GLU A 49 41.90 13.91 31.30
CA GLU A 49 40.44 13.95 31.31
C GLU A 49 39.86 13.91 29.88
N ILE A 50 40.47 14.63 28.93
CA ILE A 50 40.09 14.58 27.52
C ILE A 50 40.34 13.19 26.93
N GLU A 51 41.49 12.57 27.22
CA GLU A 51 41.80 11.23 26.73
C GLU A 51 40.82 10.19 27.30
N LYS A 52 40.48 10.30 28.59
CA LYS A 52 39.44 9.46 29.21
C LYS A 52 38.07 9.67 28.57
N GLN A 53 37.68 10.91 28.29
CA GLN A 53 36.42 11.20 27.59
C GLN A 53 36.42 10.62 26.18
N LYS A 54 37.54 10.70 25.45
CA LYS A 54 37.72 10.09 24.14
C LYS A 54 37.59 8.57 24.22
N GLU A 55 38.24 7.91 25.17
CA GLU A 55 38.09 6.46 25.38
C GLU A 55 36.65 6.06 25.68
N LEU A 56 35.96 6.79 26.58
CA LEU A 56 34.55 6.55 26.88
C LEU A 56 33.66 6.71 25.63
N LEU A 57 33.92 7.72 24.81
CA LEU A 57 33.20 7.93 23.55
C LEU A 57 33.48 6.82 22.53
N LEU A 58 34.72 6.35 22.42
CA LEU A 58 35.08 5.25 21.53
C LEU A 58 34.39 3.95 21.95
N VAL A 59 34.40 3.64 23.25
CA VAL A 59 33.71 2.46 23.79
C VAL A 59 32.19 2.57 23.57
N SER A 60 31.61 3.74 23.82
CA SER A 60 30.18 3.99 23.60
C SER A 60 29.80 3.87 22.13
N ASN A 61 30.58 4.48 21.22
CA ASN A 61 30.34 4.40 19.78
C ASN A 61 30.47 2.96 19.28
N ARG A 62 31.48 2.22 19.74
CA ARG A 62 31.67 0.81 19.41
C ARG A 62 30.49 -0.04 19.86
N SER A 63 30.06 0.11 21.11
CA SER A 63 28.90 -0.60 21.65
C SER A 63 27.62 -0.29 20.85
N LEU A 64 27.42 0.98 20.46
CA LEU A 64 26.28 1.37 19.63
C LEU A 64 26.37 0.80 18.21
N ALA A 65 27.56 0.77 17.61
CA ALA A 65 27.79 0.17 16.31
C ALA A 65 27.52 -1.35 16.34
N GLU A 66 28.04 -2.06 17.34
CA GLU A 66 27.78 -3.49 17.54
C GLU A 66 26.29 -3.76 17.77
N PHE A 67 25.60 -2.94 18.56
CA PHE A 67 24.15 -3.04 18.73
C PHE A 67 23.39 -2.83 17.43
N ASN A 68 23.76 -1.82 16.63
CA ASN A 68 23.12 -1.55 15.33
C ASN A 68 23.34 -2.70 14.35
N LEU A 69 24.56 -3.26 14.28
CA LEU A 69 24.86 -4.43 13.46
C LEU A 69 24.05 -5.65 13.88
N ASN A 70 23.84 -5.85 15.19
CA ASN A 70 23.00 -6.94 15.69
C ASN A 70 21.51 -6.78 15.33
N LYS A 71 21.04 -5.57 14.98
CA LYS A 71 19.66 -5.32 14.54
C LYS A 71 19.46 -5.58 13.05
N GLU A 72 20.50 -5.46 12.24
CA GLU A 72 20.45 -5.69 10.80
C GLU A 72 19.83 -7.05 10.41
N PRO A 73 20.25 -8.21 10.96
CA PRO A 73 19.67 -9.49 10.56
C PRO A 73 18.19 -9.62 10.92
N ILE A 74 17.76 -9.01 12.03
CA ILE A 74 16.35 -9.00 12.48
C ILE A 74 15.51 -8.18 11.50
N LEU A 75 15.99 -7.00 11.13
CA LEU A 75 15.32 -6.12 10.17
C LEU A 75 15.25 -6.76 8.78
N LEU A 76 16.33 -7.42 8.34
CA LEU A 76 16.37 -8.11 7.06
C LEU A 76 15.38 -9.28 7.03
N THR A 77 15.32 -10.06 8.11
CA THR A 77 14.35 -11.16 8.25
C THR A 77 12.91 -10.65 8.22
N ALA A 78 12.60 -9.63 9.01
CA ALA A 78 11.26 -9.02 9.04
C ALA A 78 10.88 -8.42 7.67
N LYS A 79 11.82 -7.78 6.98
CA LYS A 79 11.61 -7.26 5.62
C LYS A 79 11.30 -8.38 4.64
N ASN A 80 12.02 -9.49 4.69
CA ASN A 80 11.78 -10.63 3.80
C ASN A 80 10.41 -11.26 4.06
N GLN A 81 10.03 -11.45 5.32
CA GLN A 81 8.69 -11.92 5.70
C GLN A 81 7.58 -10.98 5.20
N LEU A 82 7.79 -9.67 5.30
CA LEU A 82 6.85 -8.68 4.80
C LEU A 82 6.70 -8.75 3.28
N LEU A 83 7.80 -8.94 2.55
CA LEU A 83 7.77 -9.12 1.10
C LEU A 83 7.02 -10.39 0.69
N GLU A 84 7.29 -11.51 1.36
CA GLU A 84 6.59 -12.78 1.12
C GLU A 84 5.08 -12.62 1.38
N LEU A 85 4.69 -12.02 2.50
CA LEU A 85 3.29 -11.80 2.83
C LEU A 85 2.62 -10.85 1.83
N ASN A 86 3.33 -9.82 1.37
CA ASN A 86 2.85 -8.90 0.35
C ASN A 86 2.58 -9.63 -0.97
N GLU A 87 3.52 -10.45 -1.43
CA GLU A 87 3.34 -11.26 -2.64
C GLU A 87 2.13 -12.18 -2.53
N ILE A 88 1.94 -12.85 -1.39
CA ILE A 88 0.76 -13.67 -1.12
C ILE A 88 -0.52 -12.83 -1.20
N CYS A 89 -0.55 -11.68 -0.53
CA CYS A 89 -1.70 -10.76 -0.56
C CYS A 89 -2.03 -10.28 -1.97
N VAL A 90 -1.03 -9.90 -2.77
CA VAL A 90 -1.21 -9.48 -4.15
C VAL A 90 -1.75 -10.62 -5.01
N ASN A 91 -1.24 -11.83 -4.83
CA ASN A 91 -1.72 -13.01 -5.56
C ASN A 91 -3.15 -13.38 -5.18
N LEU A 92 -3.50 -13.33 -3.89
CA LEU A 92 -4.87 -13.53 -3.41
C LEU A 92 -5.81 -12.46 -3.95
N TYR A 93 -5.40 -11.19 -3.92
CA TYR A 93 -6.18 -10.08 -4.47
C TYR A 93 -6.46 -10.31 -5.95
N LYS A 94 -5.43 -10.61 -6.76
CA LYS A 94 -5.60 -10.93 -8.20
C LYS A 94 -6.52 -12.12 -8.42
N ALA A 95 -6.43 -13.17 -7.58
CA ALA A 95 -7.30 -14.33 -7.68
C ALA A 95 -8.77 -13.99 -7.38
N VAL A 96 -9.01 -13.16 -6.36
CA VAL A 96 -10.36 -12.66 -6.01
C VAL A 96 -10.89 -11.75 -7.11
N GLU A 97 -10.09 -10.80 -7.60
CA GLU A 97 -10.44 -9.90 -8.71
C GLU A 97 -10.76 -10.67 -9.99
N GLY A 98 -9.98 -11.71 -10.31
CA GLY A 98 -10.25 -12.61 -11.43
C GLY A 98 -11.58 -13.36 -11.29
N LYS A 99 -11.88 -13.90 -10.10
CA LYS A 99 -13.16 -14.57 -9.83
C LYS A 99 -14.33 -13.60 -9.84
N TYR A 100 -14.14 -12.42 -9.26
CA TYR A 100 -15.15 -11.37 -9.24
C TYR A 100 -15.47 -10.92 -10.66
N SER A 101 -14.49 -10.49 -11.45
CA SER A 101 -14.70 -10.07 -12.84
C SER A 101 -15.33 -11.17 -13.70
N ALA A 102 -14.96 -12.44 -13.51
CA ALA A 102 -15.58 -13.57 -14.20
C ALA A 102 -17.09 -13.76 -13.86
N THR A 103 -17.51 -13.35 -12.66
CA THR A 103 -18.87 -13.56 -12.13
C THR A 103 -19.76 -12.33 -12.23
N THR A 104 -19.21 -11.13 -11.99
CA THR A 104 -19.96 -9.87 -11.89
C THR A 104 -20.06 -9.12 -13.20
N SER A 105 -19.09 -9.27 -14.10
CA SER A 105 -19.11 -8.53 -15.34
C SER A 105 -20.08 -9.19 -16.32
N SER A 106 -21.30 -8.65 -16.34
CA SER A 106 -22.25 -8.68 -17.46
C SER A 106 -22.89 -10.02 -17.87
N LYS A 107 -22.27 -11.18 -17.68
CA LYS A 107 -22.80 -12.45 -18.22
C LYS A 107 -24.18 -12.83 -17.68
N SER A 108 -24.44 -12.59 -16.39
CA SER A 108 -25.71 -12.96 -15.77
C SER A 108 -26.83 -12.00 -16.19
N LEU A 109 -26.61 -10.69 -16.08
CA LEU A 109 -27.59 -9.67 -16.44
C LEU A 109 -27.86 -9.67 -17.95
N ASN A 110 -26.84 -9.70 -18.80
CA ASN A 110 -27.00 -9.78 -20.25
C ASN A 110 -27.78 -11.04 -20.66
N LYS A 111 -27.61 -12.16 -19.94
CA LYS A 111 -28.37 -13.39 -20.18
C LYS A 111 -29.84 -13.26 -19.77
N PHE A 112 -30.15 -12.54 -18.69
CA PHE A 112 -31.54 -12.25 -18.31
C PHE A 112 -32.20 -11.25 -19.26
N GLU A 113 -31.50 -10.18 -19.66
CA GLU A 113 -31.96 -9.21 -20.65
C GLU A 113 -32.23 -9.85 -22.02
N SER A 114 -31.30 -10.68 -22.50
CA SER A 114 -31.47 -11.43 -23.75
C SER A 114 -32.69 -12.35 -23.70
N ARG A 115 -32.90 -13.05 -22.57
CA ARG A 115 -34.09 -13.90 -22.37
C ARG A 115 -35.38 -13.09 -22.30
N LEU A 116 -35.36 -11.93 -21.65
CA LEU A 116 -36.51 -11.02 -21.58
C LEU A 116 -36.90 -10.55 -22.98
N SER A 117 -35.92 -10.10 -23.77
CA SER A 117 -36.13 -9.70 -25.16
C SER A 117 -36.73 -10.84 -25.99
N LEU A 118 -36.23 -12.07 -25.85
CA LEU A 118 -36.79 -13.23 -26.55
C LEU A 118 -38.26 -13.49 -26.18
N VAL A 119 -38.62 -13.38 -24.90
CA VAL A 119 -40.01 -13.57 -24.45
C VAL A 119 -40.91 -12.45 -24.97
N GLN A 120 -40.41 -11.21 -25.03
CA GLN A 120 -41.14 -10.06 -25.59
C GLN A 120 -41.37 -10.23 -27.09
N MET A 121 -40.34 -10.63 -27.85
CA MET A 121 -40.47 -10.95 -29.28
C MET A 121 -41.51 -12.05 -29.51
N ALA A 122 -41.45 -13.14 -28.75
CA ALA A 122 -42.43 -14.22 -28.84
C ALA A 122 -43.84 -13.80 -28.39
N ALA A 123 -44.00 -12.75 -27.59
CA ALA A 123 -45.30 -12.19 -27.25
C ALA A 123 -45.84 -11.32 -28.39
N GLN A 124 -44.98 -10.53 -29.03
CA GLN A 124 -45.29 -9.70 -30.19
C GLN A 124 -45.64 -10.55 -31.41
N GLU A 125 -44.89 -11.61 -31.70
CA GLU A 125 -45.19 -12.57 -32.78
C GLU A 125 -46.61 -13.14 -32.63
N MET A 126 -46.99 -13.54 -31.41
CA MET A 126 -48.34 -14.05 -31.14
C MET A 126 -49.43 -12.98 -31.24
N GLU A 127 -49.08 -11.72 -31.01
CA GLU A 127 -49.97 -10.58 -31.19
C GLU A 127 -50.23 -10.36 -32.69
N GLU A 128 -49.17 -10.27 -33.49
CA GLU A 128 -49.22 -10.16 -34.95
C GLU A 128 -49.99 -11.33 -35.59
N GLU A 129 -49.72 -12.57 -35.18
CA GLU A 129 -50.47 -13.74 -35.66
C GLU A 129 -51.96 -13.68 -35.28
N SER A 130 -52.29 -13.16 -34.09
CA SER A 130 -53.68 -13.00 -33.67
C SER A 130 -54.41 -11.90 -34.44
N GLU A 131 -53.69 -10.83 -34.83
CA GLU A 131 -54.20 -9.75 -35.67
C GLU A 131 -54.43 -10.23 -37.10
N ALA A 132 -53.46 -10.93 -37.70
CA ALA A 132 -53.61 -11.52 -39.03
C ALA A 132 -54.80 -12.50 -39.11
N LEU A 133 -55.04 -13.27 -38.05
CA LEU A 133 -56.20 -14.15 -37.93
C LEU A 133 -57.51 -13.35 -37.87
N ALA A 134 -57.54 -12.23 -37.16
CA ALA A 134 -58.70 -11.34 -37.07
C ALA A 134 -59.00 -10.68 -38.42
N GLU A 135 -57.99 -10.18 -39.13
CA GLU A 135 -58.13 -9.62 -40.48
C GLU A 135 -58.67 -10.66 -41.47
N SER A 136 -58.14 -11.88 -41.42
CA SER A 136 -58.58 -12.99 -42.28
C SER A 136 -60.03 -13.41 -42.00
N PHE A 137 -60.50 -13.29 -40.74
CA PHE A 137 -61.90 -13.52 -40.40
C PHE A 137 -62.80 -12.40 -40.93
N LEU A 138 -62.39 -11.13 -40.77
CA LEU A 138 -63.15 -9.97 -41.27
C LEU A 138 -63.27 -9.95 -42.81
N SER A 139 -62.30 -10.52 -43.52
CA SER A 139 -62.36 -10.70 -44.98
C SER A 139 -63.24 -11.88 -45.43
N GLY A 140 -63.81 -12.64 -44.48
CA GLY A 140 -64.67 -13.80 -44.75
C GLY A 140 -63.90 -15.08 -45.11
N SER A 141 -62.59 -15.13 -44.87
CA SER A 141 -61.74 -16.28 -45.27
C SER A 141 -61.79 -17.45 -44.29
N ASN A 142 -62.26 -17.23 -43.06
CA ASN A 142 -62.27 -18.22 -41.97
C ASN A 142 -63.68 -18.40 -41.39
N GLU A 143 -64.03 -19.64 -41.03
CA GLU A 143 -65.25 -19.95 -40.27
C GLU A 143 -65.17 -19.46 -38.82
N ILE A 144 -66.32 -19.16 -38.22
CA ILE A 144 -66.40 -18.53 -36.89
C ILE A 144 -65.88 -19.44 -35.78
N GLU A 145 -66.19 -20.73 -35.80
CA GLU A 145 -65.69 -21.71 -34.82
C GLU A 145 -64.16 -21.83 -34.87
N TYR A 146 -63.59 -21.88 -36.08
CA TYR A 146 -62.14 -21.94 -36.29
C TYR A 146 -61.45 -20.66 -35.79
N PHE A 147 -62.02 -19.50 -36.12
CA PHE A 147 -61.53 -18.21 -35.65
C PHE A 147 -61.51 -18.13 -34.13
N LEU A 148 -62.64 -18.44 -33.47
CA LEU A 148 -62.78 -18.35 -32.02
C LEU A 148 -61.78 -19.25 -31.30
N GLU A 149 -61.63 -20.49 -31.74
CA GLU A 149 -60.69 -21.43 -31.11
C GLU A 149 -59.24 -20.91 -31.20
N ARG A 150 -58.79 -20.55 -32.41
CA ARG A 150 -57.40 -20.14 -32.65
C ARG A 150 -57.08 -18.77 -32.07
N PHE A 151 -57.98 -17.81 -32.20
CA PHE A 151 -57.78 -16.45 -31.69
C PHE A 151 -57.67 -16.46 -30.17
N MET A 152 -58.57 -17.17 -29.48
CA MET A 152 -58.53 -17.29 -28.02
C MET A 152 -57.25 -17.99 -27.53
N GLN A 153 -56.82 -19.05 -28.22
CA GLN A 153 -55.54 -19.72 -27.91
C GLN A 153 -54.35 -18.75 -28.05
N LYS A 154 -54.28 -17.99 -29.14
CA LYS A 154 -53.16 -17.08 -29.43
C LYS A 154 -53.14 -15.87 -28.48
N ARG A 155 -54.29 -15.23 -28.22
CA ARG A 155 -54.41 -14.13 -27.25
C ARG A 155 -54.10 -14.57 -25.82
N LYS A 156 -54.57 -15.75 -25.40
CA LYS A 156 -54.23 -16.32 -24.08
C LYS A 156 -52.72 -16.51 -23.92
N LEU A 157 -52.06 -17.06 -24.93
CA LEU A 157 -50.61 -17.29 -24.88
C LEU A 157 -49.81 -15.99 -24.94
N MET A 158 -50.23 -15.01 -25.75
CA MET A 158 -49.66 -13.67 -25.80
C MET A 158 -49.74 -12.98 -24.43
N HIS A 159 -50.91 -12.91 -23.80
CA HIS A 159 -51.07 -12.29 -22.49
C HIS A 159 -50.25 -13.00 -21.41
N LEU A 160 -50.18 -14.34 -21.44
CA LEU A 160 -49.34 -15.09 -20.53
C LEU A 160 -47.84 -14.74 -20.69
N ARG A 161 -47.37 -14.56 -21.94
CA ARG A 161 -45.98 -14.16 -22.22
C ARG A 161 -45.71 -12.72 -21.79
N LYS A 162 -46.64 -11.77 -21.99
CA LYS A 162 -46.55 -10.39 -21.49
C LYS A 162 -46.39 -10.36 -19.97
N ILE A 163 -47.26 -11.07 -19.23
CA ILE A 163 -47.18 -11.17 -17.76
C ILE A 163 -45.84 -11.78 -17.31
N LYS A 164 -45.36 -12.83 -18.00
CA LYS A 164 -44.06 -13.43 -17.69
C LYS A 164 -42.89 -12.48 -17.94
N ALA A 165 -42.94 -11.68 -19.01
CA ALA A 165 -41.94 -10.66 -19.29
C ALA A 165 -41.94 -9.57 -18.20
N ASP A 166 -43.11 -9.08 -17.82
CA ASP A 166 -43.25 -8.08 -16.75
C ASP A 166 -42.71 -8.59 -15.42
N LYS A 167 -43.05 -9.83 -15.04
CA LYS A 167 -42.54 -10.42 -13.79
C LYS A 167 -41.02 -10.64 -13.84
N MET A 168 -40.47 -11.02 -15.00
CA MET A 168 -39.03 -11.17 -15.17
C MET A 168 -38.30 -9.82 -15.05
N LYS A 169 -38.89 -8.74 -15.57
CA LYS A 169 -38.39 -7.37 -15.43
C LYS A 169 -38.39 -6.90 -13.97
N GLU A 170 -39.44 -7.20 -13.22
CA GLU A 170 -39.53 -6.92 -11.77
C GLU A 170 -38.40 -7.62 -10.99
N ILE A 171 -38.24 -8.94 -11.19
CA ILE A 171 -37.18 -9.74 -10.53
C ILE A 171 -35.79 -9.20 -10.88
N MET A 172 -35.57 -8.75 -12.12
CA MET A 172 -34.30 -8.18 -12.53
C MET A 172 -34.01 -6.86 -11.79
N ASN A 173 -35.01 -5.98 -11.66
CA ASN A 173 -34.87 -4.72 -10.92
C ASN A 173 -34.57 -4.96 -9.43
N GLU A 174 -35.23 -5.94 -8.80
CA GLU A 174 -34.94 -6.33 -7.41
C GLU A 174 -33.50 -6.82 -7.24
N LYS A 175 -33.02 -7.67 -8.15
CA LYS A 175 -31.63 -8.18 -8.11
C LYS A 175 -30.58 -7.09 -8.29
N LEU A 176 -30.85 -6.10 -9.15
CA LEU A 176 -29.99 -4.93 -9.31
C LEU A 176 -29.94 -4.11 -8.02
N ASN A 177 -31.06 -4.01 -7.30
CA ASN A 177 -31.13 -3.28 -6.04
C ASN A 177 -30.34 -3.99 -4.92
N ILE A 178 -30.43 -5.32 -4.83
CA ILE A 178 -29.65 -6.13 -3.87
C ILE A 178 -28.14 -6.06 -4.17
N GLY A 179 -27.75 -6.07 -5.45
CA GLY A 179 -26.35 -5.92 -5.87
C GLY A 179 -25.73 -4.58 -5.47
N ARG A 180 -26.51 -3.50 -5.44
CA ARG A 180 -26.05 -2.17 -4.99
C ARG A 180 -25.79 -2.12 -3.49
N VAL A 181 -26.58 -2.83 -2.67
CA VAL A 181 -26.38 -2.87 -1.21
C VAL A 181 -25.08 -3.59 -0.83
N ASN A 182 -24.69 -4.63 -1.57
CA ASN A 182 -23.44 -5.38 -1.32
C ASN A 182 -22.17 -4.70 -1.85
N ALA A 183 -22.29 -3.71 -2.75
CA ALA A 183 -21.15 -2.92 -3.23
C ALA A 183 -20.59 -1.94 -2.17
N TYR A 184 -21.27 -1.79 -1.03
CA TYR A 184 -20.83 -0.98 0.11
C TYR A 184 -19.95 -1.73 1.12
N LEU A 185 -19.59 -3.00 0.87
CA LEU A 185 -18.51 -3.60 1.65
C LEU A 185 -17.22 -2.85 1.31
N PRO A 186 -16.60 -2.13 2.27
CA PRO A 186 -15.36 -1.46 2.01
C PRO A 186 -14.32 -2.57 1.80
N CYS A 187 -13.80 -2.70 0.57
CA CYS A 187 -12.43 -3.17 0.44
C CYS A 187 -11.60 -2.35 1.44
N PRO A 188 -10.72 -2.96 2.25
CA PRO A 188 -9.75 -2.20 3.01
C PRO A 188 -8.96 -1.41 1.98
N GLN A 189 -9.29 -0.12 1.83
CA GLN A 189 -8.47 0.82 1.12
C GLN A 189 -7.19 0.82 1.93
N VAL A 190 -6.15 0.18 1.40
CA VAL A 190 -4.79 0.36 1.90
C VAL A 190 -4.43 1.79 1.50
N HIS A 191 -4.98 2.75 2.24
CA HIS A 191 -4.48 4.11 2.23
C HIS A 191 -3.05 3.98 2.76
N PRO A 192 -2.02 4.37 1.98
CA PRO A 192 -0.72 4.56 2.56
C PRO A 192 -0.90 5.62 3.64
N ASP A 193 -0.77 5.20 4.90
CA ASP A 193 -0.87 6.07 6.05
C ASP A 193 0.08 7.26 5.84
N PRO A 194 -0.42 8.51 5.69
CA PRO A 194 0.44 9.67 5.47
C PRO A 194 1.32 9.98 6.70
N THR A 195 1.11 9.28 7.83
CA THR A 195 1.96 9.40 9.03
C THR A 195 3.12 8.40 9.06
N LEU A 196 3.10 7.35 8.21
CA LEU A 196 4.27 6.51 7.97
C LEU A 196 5.20 7.20 6.97
N GLN A 197 5.91 8.22 7.46
CA GLN A 197 7.09 8.74 6.78
C GLN A 197 7.97 7.53 6.40
N PRO A 198 8.38 7.37 5.13
CA PRO A 198 9.35 6.34 4.78
C PRO A 198 10.53 6.52 5.73
N TYR A 199 10.98 5.41 6.34
CA TYR A 199 12.11 5.41 7.25
C TYR A 199 13.22 6.26 6.63
N ARG A 200 13.37 7.49 7.11
CA ARG A 200 14.36 8.42 6.58
C ARG A 200 15.66 7.85 7.09
N LEU A 201 16.35 7.10 6.22
CA LEU A 201 17.73 6.71 6.45
C LEU A 201 18.42 8.01 6.87
N HIS A 202 18.76 8.13 8.15
CA HIS A 202 19.69 9.18 8.58
C HIS A 202 20.99 8.76 7.90
N MET A 203 21.15 9.23 6.67
CA MET A 203 22.43 9.28 6.00
C MET A 203 23.33 9.94 7.02
N TYR A 204 24.22 9.16 7.62
CA TYR A 204 25.37 9.71 8.29
C TYR A 204 26.02 10.60 7.24
N SER A 205 25.89 11.91 7.43
CA SER A 205 26.72 12.88 6.74
C SER A 205 28.12 12.60 7.25
N ALA A 206 28.79 11.65 6.59
CA ALA A 206 30.22 11.49 6.66
C ALA A 206 30.77 12.83 6.17
N GLY A 207 31.18 13.66 7.14
CA GLY A 207 31.85 14.92 6.85
C GLY A 207 32.94 14.63 5.85
N ALA A 208 32.85 15.31 4.70
CA ALA A 208 33.83 15.28 3.65
C ALA A 208 35.21 15.59 4.25
N MET A 209 35.99 14.55 4.50
CA MET A 209 37.44 14.66 4.62
C MET A 209 37.94 14.87 3.20
N ASN A 210 38.03 16.15 2.82
CA ASN A 210 38.84 16.58 1.68
C ASN A 210 40.27 16.10 1.94
N HIS A 211 40.71 15.11 1.18
CA HIS A 211 42.13 14.88 0.95
C HIS A 211 42.63 15.95 -0.03
N PRO A 212 43.73 16.65 0.27
CA PRO A 212 44.63 17.13 -0.75
C PRO A 212 45.78 16.12 -0.93
N TYR A 213 46.20 15.97 -2.18
CA TYR A 213 47.53 15.49 -2.56
C TYR A 213 48.62 16.38 -1.96
#